data_AF-A0A0D2FNC3-F1
#
_entry.id   AF-A0A0D2FNC3-F1
#
_cell.length_a   1.000
_cell.length_b   1.000
_cell.length_c   1.000
_cell.angle_alpha   90.00
_cell.angle_beta   90.00
_cell.angle_gamma   90.00
#
_symmetry.space_group_name_H-M   'P 1'
#
loop_
_entity.id
_entity.type
_entity.pdbx_description
1 polymer ?
#
loop_
_entity_poly.entity_id
_entity_poly.type
_entity_poly.pdbx_seq_one_letter_code
_entity_poly.pdbx_strand_id
1 'polypeptide(L)'
;MSKAYREAGKNHLIWILDCNVWVGRGVCARMVDKLCGFTPQGQASATPYKLVHHLPITVDVDAYSAINGSGDRRLTAPSSYDTGTSVTSVLRSTPATLAQYGGGRLEEVFLSSSHAKMYVAINTVAVAPCIIGKSTMFRRSHLDYLTCRAALQDRKRNPSREAIPLEASTGIDFFSHNICEDHLIGDLLWKSPLPVTPDLPGNMRNHGLVFGDLAFQPISLMSVTNYVSRRVRWLRVRKFTVPVATLVEPGTESFLCSTMGAYGLTTLEATRNWAGTTWNAFWAWWALSILCWMAVDWTVFLLLHSGRTVETNVGDRIVPAFARPLSPGVKARRKFMTWMAAWLGREALALPVWTWAIWGGTTVAWRDGKYWVGLDMKVHEITGPKNDTKRTNGHAIEAQVPMTTKERVQ
;
A
#
# COMPACT_ATOMS: atom_id res chain seq x y z
N MET A 1 14.35 -9.43 3.97
CA MET A 1 13.20 -10.04 4.68
C MET A 1 13.41 -11.50 5.07
N SER A 2 14.42 -12.20 4.53
CA SER A 2 14.50 -13.67 4.64
C SER A 2 14.94 -14.23 6.00
N LYS A 3 15.75 -13.53 6.80
CA LYS A 3 16.30 -14.09 8.05
C LYS A 3 15.22 -14.51 9.05
N ALA A 4 14.34 -13.58 9.44
CA ALA A 4 13.27 -13.85 10.40
C ALA A 4 12.29 -14.94 9.90
N TYR A 5 12.04 -14.99 8.58
CA TYR A 5 11.23 -16.04 7.98
C TYR A 5 11.89 -17.40 8.07
N ARG A 6 13.20 -17.49 7.76
CA ARG A 6 13.99 -18.73 7.80
C ARG A 6 14.09 -19.29 9.22
N GLU A 7 14.25 -18.41 10.21
CA GLU A 7 14.37 -18.77 11.63
C GLU A 7 13.03 -19.13 12.30
N ALA A 8 11.88 -18.80 11.68
CA ALA A 8 10.57 -19.11 12.24
C ALA A 8 10.32 -20.63 12.33
N GLY A 9 9.60 -21.13 13.32
CA GLY A 9 9.17 -22.52 13.35
C GLY A 9 8.22 -22.85 12.19
N LYS A 10 8.16 -24.12 11.78
CA LYS A 10 7.28 -24.60 10.68
C LYS A 10 5.81 -24.22 10.89
N ASN A 11 5.34 -24.26 12.14
CA ASN A 11 3.96 -23.95 12.52
C ASN A 11 3.76 -22.50 13.01
N HIS A 12 4.76 -21.64 12.84
CA HIS A 12 4.65 -20.24 13.25
C HIS A 12 3.80 -19.42 12.27
N LEU A 13 3.19 -18.38 12.83
CA LEU A 13 2.52 -17.34 12.08
C LEU A 13 3.56 -16.32 11.62
N ILE A 14 3.44 -15.89 10.37
CA ILE A 14 4.29 -14.87 9.77
C ILE A 14 3.44 -13.62 9.62
N TRP A 15 3.87 -12.53 10.24
CA TRP A 15 3.27 -11.22 10.09
C TRP A 15 4.24 -10.29 9.36
N ILE A 16 3.87 -9.92 8.14
CA ILE A 16 4.57 -8.93 7.33
C ILE A 16 3.95 -7.56 7.62
N LEU A 17 4.76 -6.64 8.13
CA LEU A 17 4.39 -5.27 8.43
C LEU A 17 5.35 -4.33 7.67
N ASP A 18 4.81 -3.41 6.88
CA ASP A 18 5.63 -2.38 6.20
C ASP A 18 6.30 -1.50 7.27
N CYS A 19 7.58 -1.17 7.07
CA CYS A 19 8.37 -0.40 8.02
C CYS A 19 7.85 1.03 8.26
N ASN A 20 7.01 1.55 7.35
CA ASN A 20 6.34 2.84 7.50
C ASN A 20 4.94 2.74 8.11
N VAL A 21 4.53 1.57 8.62
CA VAL A 21 3.20 1.36 9.20
C VAL A 21 3.29 1.29 10.71
N TRP A 22 2.34 1.96 11.36
CA TRP A 22 2.04 1.83 12.77
C TRP A 22 0.70 1.11 12.95
N VAL A 23 0.62 0.23 13.95
CA VAL A 23 -0.61 -0.45 14.36
C VAL A 23 -0.78 -0.30 15.87
N GLY A 24 -2.04 -0.27 16.31
CA GLY A 24 -2.38 -0.13 17.71
C GLY A 24 -2.02 -1.34 18.57
N ARG A 25 -2.08 -1.15 19.89
CA ARG A 25 -2.02 -2.26 20.86
C ARG A 25 -3.19 -3.21 20.64
N GLY A 26 -2.97 -4.50 20.91
CA GLY A 26 -4.00 -5.54 20.76
C GLY A 26 -4.27 -5.98 19.31
N VAL A 27 -3.90 -5.17 18.31
CA VAL A 27 -4.12 -5.44 16.88
C VAL A 27 -3.50 -6.78 16.45
N CYS A 28 -2.27 -7.09 16.89
CA CYS A 28 -1.63 -8.36 16.57
C CYS A 28 -2.43 -9.56 17.12
N ALA A 29 -2.91 -9.48 18.37
CA ALA A 29 -3.68 -10.55 19.00
C ALA A 29 -5.00 -10.79 18.25
N ARG A 30 -5.74 -9.73 17.94
CA ARG A 30 -6.99 -9.84 17.14
C ARG A 30 -6.75 -10.36 15.73
N MET A 31 -5.60 -10.04 15.14
CA MET A 31 -5.18 -10.60 13.86
C MET A 31 -4.95 -12.11 13.95
N VAL A 32 -4.31 -12.58 15.03
CA VAL A 32 -4.15 -14.02 15.32
C VAL A 32 -5.50 -14.69 15.53
N ASP A 33 -6.38 -14.09 16.35
CA ASP A 33 -7.72 -14.61 16.61
C ASP A 33 -8.50 -14.78 15.31
N LYS A 34 -8.46 -13.76 14.44
CA LYS A 34 -9.09 -13.81 13.12
C LYS A 34 -8.49 -14.92 12.24
N LEU A 35 -7.17 -15.05 12.18
CA LEU A 35 -6.50 -16.04 11.33
C LEU A 35 -6.81 -17.47 11.79
N CYS A 36 -6.83 -17.70 13.11
CA CYS A 36 -7.01 -19.01 13.72
C CYS A 36 -8.47 -19.36 14.01
N GLY A 37 -9.39 -18.40 13.91
CA GLY A 37 -10.80 -18.61 14.23
C GLY A 37 -11.08 -18.65 15.73
N PHE A 38 -10.17 -18.11 16.57
CA PHE A 38 -10.38 -18.08 18.01
C PHE A 38 -11.50 -17.12 18.38
N THR A 39 -12.35 -17.56 19.30
CA THR A 39 -13.49 -16.80 19.83
C THR A 39 -13.44 -16.79 21.35
N PRO A 40 -14.09 -15.82 22.01
CA PRO A 40 -14.20 -15.80 23.47
C PRO A 40 -14.78 -17.11 24.02
N GLN A 41 -14.39 -17.47 25.25
CA GLN A 41 -14.87 -18.67 25.93
C GLN A 41 -16.40 -18.72 25.95
N GLY A 42 -16.95 -19.89 25.59
CA GLY A 42 -18.39 -20.11 25.51
C GLY A 42 -19.02 -19.81 24.14
N GLN A 43 -18.27 -19.28 23.18
CA GLN A 43 -18.72 -19.14 21.79
C GLN A 43 -18.15 -20.26 20.92
N ALA A 44 -18.89 -20.63 19.87
CA ALA A 44 -18.40 -21.56 18.87
C ALA A 44 -17.16 -20.98 18.17
N SER A 45 -16.18 -21.83 17.86
CA SER A 45 -15.00 -21.43 17.08
C SER A 45 -15.43 -20.91 15.71
N ALA A 46 -14.85 -19.79 15.29
CA ALA A 46 -15.11 -19.21 13.98
C ALA A 46 -14.32 -19.97 12.91
N THR A 47 -14.79 -19.92 11.66
CA THR A 47 -14.02 -20.51 10.56
C THR A 47 -12.68 -19.77 10.38
N PRO A 48 -11.53 -20.47 10.43
CA PRO A 48 -10.22 -19.88 10.25
C PRO A 48 -10.00 -19.38 8.82
N TYR A 49 -8.96 -18.56 8.65
CA TYR A 49 -8.57 -18.01 7.35
C TYR A 49 -7.18 -18.48 6.94
N LYS A 50 -6.92 -18.58 5.63
CA LYS A 50 -5.56 -18.85 5.11
C LYS A 50 -4.63 -17.64 5.29
N LEU A 51 -5.20 -16.45 5.17
CA LEU A 51 -4.53 -15.15 5.23
C LEU A 51 -5.45 -14.12 5.91
N VAL A 52 -4.89 -13.23 6.71
CA VAL A 52 -5.61 -12.04 7.20
C VAL A 52 -4.80 -10.77 7.02
N HIS A 53 -5.47 -9.63 6.97
CA HIS A 53 -4.81 -8.33 6.80
C HIS A 53 -5.63 -7.19 7.43
N HIS A 54 -4.98 -6.04 7.62
CA HIS A 54 -5.62 -4.82 8.10
C HIS A 54 -5.91 -3.86 6.95
N LEU A 55 -6.94 -3.02 7.13
CA LEU A 55 -7.22 -1.90 6.23
C LEU A 55 -6.14 -0.83 6.42
N PRO A 56 -5.35 -0.50 5.39
CA PRO A 56 -4.38 0.57 5.52
C PRO A 56 -5.03 1.92 5.26
N ILE A 57 -4.66 2.89 6.09
CA ILE A 57 -4.98 4.30 5.89
C ILE A 57 -3.69 5.11 5.96
N THR A 58 -3.67 6.23 5.25
CA THR A 58 -2.58 7.20 5.37
C THR A 58 -3.03 8.37 6.22
N VAL A 59 -2.11 8.89 7.01
CA VAL A 59 -2.28 10.17 7.69
C VAL A 59 -1.17 11.10 7.21
N ASP A 60 -1.55 12.19 6.55
CA ASP A 60 -0.57 13.18 6.11
C ASP A 60 -0.18 14.03 7.32
N VAL A 61 1.00 13.72 7.85
CA VAL A 61 1.60 14.46 8.93
C VAL A 61 2.27 15.68 8.31
N ASP A 62 1.76 16.85 8.65
CA ASP A 62 2.49 18.10 8.45
C ASP A 62 3.88 17.97 9.08
N ALA A 63 4.78 18.93 8.90
CA ALA A 63 6.01 19.03 9.69
C ALA A 63 5.68 19.31 11.17
N TYR A 64 5.02 18.36 11.83
CA TYR A 64 4.43 18.37 13.16
C TYR A 64 5.52 18.50 14.24
N SER A 65 6.79 18.47 13.84
CA SER A 65 7.97 18.69 14.68
C SER A 65 8.45 20.15 14.74
N ALA A 66 7.92 21.08 13.93
CA ALA A 66 8.43 22.47 13.93
C ALA A 66 7.71 23.41 14.90
N ILE A 67 6.46 23.13 15.28
CA ILE A 67 5.66 24.07 16.09
C ILE A 67 5.59 23.68 17.57
N ASN A 68 5.76 22.39 17.93
CA ASN A 68 5.57 21.93 19.31
C ASN A 68 6.83 21.41 20.03
N GLY A 69 8.04 21.82 19.61
CA GLY A 69 9.29 21.74 20.40
C GLY A 69 9.77 20.35 20.87
N SER A 70 8.96 19.29 20.70
CA SER A 70 9.21 17.92 21.12
C SER A 70 9.40 17.11 19.85
N GLY A 71 10.60 17.25 19.29
CA GLY A 71 11.00 16.65 18.04
C GLY A 71 11.14 15.14 18.19
N ASP A 72 10.12 14.40 17.81
CA ASP A 72 10.29 12.97 17.50
C ASP A 72 10.66 12.83 16.01
N ARG A 73 11.86 13.33 15.69
CA ARG A 73 12.45 13.45 14.36
C ARG A 73 12.80 12.09 13.72
N ARG A 74 12.58 10.97 14.42
CA ARG A 74 13.11 9.64 14.07
C ARG A 74 12.11 8.69 13.41
N LEU A 75 10.82 9.01 13.35
CA LEU A 75 9.79 8.08 12.86
C LEU A 75 9.27 8.38 11.44
N THR A 76 9.68 9.48 10.84
CA THR A 76 9.24 9.87 9.49
C THR A 76 10.43 9.81 8.55
N ALA A 77 10.66 8.64 7.95
CA ALA A 77 11.50 8.61 6.77
C ALA A 77 10.81 9.46 5.69
N PRO A 78 11.43 10.53 5.17
CA PRO A 78 10.93 11.13 3.95
C PRO A 78 10.84 10.02 2.90
N SER A 79 9.81 10.07 2.04
CA SER A 79 9.82 9.21 0.86
C SER A 79 11.20 9.38 0.21
N SER A 80 11.84 8.28 -0.19
CA SER A 80 13.26 8.14 -0.57
C SER A 80 13.69 8.95 -1.82
N TYR A 81 13.00 10.05 -2.11
CA TYR A 81 13.13 10.88 -3.29
C TYR A 81 13.36 12.37 -2.99
N ASP A 82 13.34 12.79 -1.71
CA ASP A 82 13.47 14.21 -1.37
C ASP A 82 14.91 14.62 -1.02
N THR A 83 15.45 15.52 -1.86
CA THR A 83 16.68 16.27 -1.64
C THR A 83 16.41 17.36 -0.60
N GLY A 84 17.25 17.42 0.44
CA GLY A 84 17.03 18.20 1.65
C GLY A 84 16.60 19.66 1.42
N THR A 85 15.43 20.03 1.95
CA THR A 85 14.99 21.43 2.07
C THR A 85 14.34 21.66 3.44
N SER A 86 14.71 22.78 4.07
CA SER A 86 14.34 23.16 5.44
C SER A 86 12.86 23.55 5.61
N VAL A 87 12.33 23.27 6.80
CA VAL A 87 10.93 23.37 7.24
C VAL A 87 10.36 24.81 7.27
N THR A 88 11.21 25.84 7.11
CA THR A 88 10.84 27.26 7.24
C THR A 88 10.04 27.82 6.06
N SER A 89 9.93 27.13 4.92
CA SER A 89 9.13 27.57 3.75
C SER A 89 7.65 27.17 3.81
N VAL A 90 7.25 26.30 4.75
CA VAL A 90 5.93 25.65 4.78
C VAL A 90 4.78 26.60 5.17
N LEU A 91 5.07 27.77 5.76
CA LEU A 91 4.05 28.65 6.34
C LEU A 91 3.33 29.63 5.39
N ARG A 92 3.66 29.67 4.09
CA ARG A 92 2.95 30.53 3.11
C ARG A 92 2.21 29.67 2.08
N SER A 93 0.88 29.78 2.04
CA SER A 93 0.00 29.08 1.09
C SER A 93 0.08 29.71 -0.31
N THR A 94 1.16 29.44 -1.02
CA THR A 94 1.24 29.73 -2.46
C THR A 94 0.84 28.50 -3.28
N PRO A 95 0.37 28.65 -4.53
CA PRO A 95 0.13 27.50 -5.43
C PRO A 95 1.37 26.60 -5.57
N ALA A 96 2.58 27.18 -5.52
CA ALA A 96 3.83 26.44 -5.51
C ALA A 96 3.98 25.57 -4.24
N THR A 97 3.65 26.12 -3.06
CA THR A 97 3.64 25.36 -1.79
C THR A 97 2.62 24.21 -1.83
N LEU A 98 1.45 24.42 -2.45
CA LEU A 98 0.43 23.38 -2.58
C LEU A 98 0.86 22.27 -3.54
N ALA A 99 1.52 22.59 -4.65
CA ALA A 99 2.07 21.59 -5.56
C ALA A 99 3.21 20.79 -4.89
N GLN A 100 4.02 21.46 -4.08
CA GLN A 100 5.19 20.87 -3.42
C GLN A 100 4.83 19.96 -2.24
N TYR A 101 3.73 20.21 -1.52
CA TYR A 101 3.37 19.45 -0.32
C TYR A 101 1.95 18.86 -0.31
N GLY A 102 1.14 19.16 -1.33
CA GLY A 102 -0.25 18.70 -1.43
C GLY A 102 -0.40 17.22 -1.77
N GLY A 103 0.66 16.53 -2.19
CA GLY A 103 0.60 15.10 -2.53
C GLY A 103 0.27 14.22 -1.34
N GLY A 104 0.75 14.58 -0.14
CA GLY A 104 0.40 13.89 1.10
C GLY A 104 -1.11 13.91 1.36
N ARG A 105 -1.74 15.07 1.17
CA ARG A 105 -3.20 15.25 1.27
C ARG A 105 -3.97 14.43 0.25
N LEU A 106 -3.49 14.36 -0.99
CA LEU A 106 -4.09 13.54 -2.04
C LEU A 106 -4.03 12.05 -1.68
N GLU A 107 -2.90 11.57 -1.17
CA GLU A 107 -2.73 10.17 -0.74
C GLU A 107 -3.57 9.85 0.52
N GLU A 108 -3.62 10.75 1.50
CA GLU A 108 -4.46 10.66 2.71
C GLU A 108 -5.94 10.52 2.33
N VAL A 109 -6.46 11.40 1.45
CA VAL A 109 -7.84 11.30 0.97
C VAL A 109 -8.05 10.03 0.16
N PHE A 110 -7.15 9.69 -0.77
CA PHE A 110 -7.27 8.49 -1.60
C PHE A 110 -7.39 7.20 -0.76
N LEU A 111 -6.47 6.99 0.19
CA LEU A 111 -6.45 5.80 1.05
C LEU A 111 -7.63 5.74 2.03
N SER A 112 -8.18 6.90 2.40
CA SER A 112 -9.33 7.02 3.32
C SER A 112 -10.67 7.29 2.61
N SER A 113 -10.77 7.05 1.30
CA SER A 113 -12.02 7.15 0.54
C SER A 113 -12.13 6.04 -0.52
N SER A 114 -11.85 6.30 -1.80
CA SER A 114 -12.00 5.33 -2.90
C SER A 114 -11.29 4.01 -2.62
N HIS A 115 -10.03 4.07 -2.14
CA HIS A 115 -9.33 2.85 -1.76
C HIS A 115 -10.07 2.11 -0.64
N ALA A 116 -10.37 2.76 0.48
CA ALA A 116 -11.02 2.11 1.62
C ALA A 116 -12.37 1.48 1.24
N LYS A 117 -13.22 2.20 0.49
CA LYS A 117 -14.52 1.69 0.04
C LYS A 117 -14.37 0.43 -0.82
N MET A 118 -13.54 0.51 -1.86
CA MET A 118 -13.36 -0.62 -2.79
C MET A 118 -12.66 -1.79 -2.11
N TYR A 119 -11.64 -1.51 -1.30
CA TYR A 119 -10.90 -2.50 -0.54
C TYR A 119 -11.83 -3.25 0.42
N VAL A 120 -12.63 -2.54 1.22
CA VAL A 120 -13.59 -3.16 2.13
C VAL A 120 -14.67 -3.93 1.36
N ALA A 121 -15.21 -3.37 0.28
CA ALA A 121 -16.26 -4.01 -0.52
C ALA A 121 -15.77 -5.34 -1.11
N ILE A 122 -14.63 -5.35 -1.81
CA ILE A 122 -14.04 -6.54 -2.44
C ILE A 122 -13.72 -7.61 -1.39
N ASN A 123 -13.14 -7.21 -0.25
CA ASN A 123 -12.84 -8.13 0.85
C ASN A 123 -14.10 -8.68 1.52
N THR A 124 -15.21 -7.91 1.55
CA THR A 124 -16.49 -8.35 2.12
C THR A 124 -17.18 -9.38 1.23
N VAL A 125 -17.24 -9.11 -0.08
CA VAL A 125 -17.85 -10.05 -1.04
C VAL A 125 -16.92 -11.23 -1.38
N ALA A 126 -15.65 -11.15 -1.01
CA ALA A 126 -14.68 -12.24 -1.14
C ALA A 126 -14.54 -12.73 -2.60
N VAL A 127 -14.52 -11.81 -3.58
CA VAL A 127 -14.43 -12.16 -5.02
C VAL A 127 -13.01 -12.14 -5.58
N ALA A 128 -12.08 -11.44 -4.91
CA ALA A 128 -10.68 -11.35 -5.32
C ALA A 128 -9.76 -11.07 -4.12
N PRO A 129 -8.48 -11.51 -4.15
CA PRO A 129 -7.50 -11.18 -3.12
C PRO A 129 -7.09 -9.71 -3.22
N CYS A 130 -7.78 -8.83 -2.48
CA CYS A 130 -7.46 -7.41 -2.43
C CYS A 130 -6.61 -7.11 -1.18
N ILE A 131 -5.29 -7.11 -1.37
CA ILE A 131 -4.25 -6.93 -0.34
C ILE A 131 -3.18 -5.96 -0.88
N ILE A 132 -2.63 -5.09 -0.03
CA ILE A 132 -1.65 -4.05 -0.41
C ILE A 132 -0.33 -4.09 0.41
N GLY A 133 -0.13 -5.19 1.17
CA GLY A 133 1.16 -5.52 1.78
C GLY A 133 1.58 -4.69 2.99
N LYS A 134 0.67 -3.87 3.52
CA LYS A 134 0.94 -2.98 4.66
C LYS A 134 0.98 -3.71 6.00
N SER A 135 0.06 -4.65 6.19
CA SER A 135 -0.01 -5.51 7.37
C SER A 135 -0.75 -6.78 7.01
N THR A 136 -0.02 -7.88 6.86
CA THR A 136 -0.57 -9.15 6.37
C THR A 136 -0.01 -10.32 7.16
N MET A 137 -0.86 -11.26 7.56
CA MET A 137 -0.49 -12.42 8.37
C MET A 137 -0.98 -13.72 7.75
N PHE A 138 -0.13 -14.74 7.75
CA PHE A 138 -0.40 -16.08 7.25
C PHE A 138 0.43 -17.13 7.99
N ARG A 139 0.18 -18.41 7.72
CA ARG A 139 0.95 -19.53 8.28
C ARG A 139 2.15 -19.84 7.41
N ARG A 140 3.34 -19.98 8.01
CA ARG A 140 4.56 -20.35 7.29
C ARG A 140 4.38 -21.66 6.51
N SER A 141 3.87 -22.69 7.19
CA SER A 141 3.64 -24.03 6.62
C SER A 141 2.81 -24.02 5.32
N HIS A 142 1.80 -23.15 5.24
CA HIS A 142 0.97 -23.02 4.03
C HIS A 142 1.78 -22.44 2.86
N LEU A 143 2.52 -21.35 3.11
CA LEU A 143 3.29 -20.70 2.05
C LEU A 143 4.43 -21.60 1.57
N ASP A 144 5.17 -22.22 2.50
CA ASP A 144 6.27 -23.13 2.18
C ASP A 144 5.77 -24.33 1.37
N TYR A 145 4.63 -24.92 1.73
CA TYR A 145 4.04 -26.03 0.98
C TYR A 145 3.72 -25.64 -0.47
N LEU A 146 3.02 -24.51 -0.67
CA LEU A 146 2.58 -24.09 -1.99
C LEU A 146 3.75 -23.68 -2.89
N THR A 147 4.70 -22.94 -2.34
CA THR A 147 5.89 -22.47 -3.08
C THR A 147 6.86 -23.61 -3.38
N CYS A 148 7.04 -24.58 -2.47
CA CYS A 148 7.82 -25.79 -2.74
C CYS A 148 7.24 -26.58 -3.91
N ARG A 149 5.92 -26.78 -3.94
CA ARG A 149 5.26 -27.43 -5.08
C ARG A 149 5.44 -26.66 -6.38
N ALA A 150 5.30 -25.33 -6.36
CA ALA A 150 5.50 -24.49 -7.52
C ALA A 150 6.96 -24.56 -8.03
N ALA A 151 7.93 -24.49 -7.13
CA ALA A 151 9.35 -24.58 -7.45
C ALA A 151 9.72 -25.95 -8.05
N LEU A 152 9.19 -27.05 -7.50
CA LEU A 152 9.40 -28.39 -8.05
C LEU A 152 8.78 -28.55 -9.44
N GLN A 153 7.60 -27.98 -9.69
CA GLN A 153 6.99 -27.97 -11.01
C GLN A 153 7.81 -27.16 -12.02
N ASP A 154 8.31 -25.99 -11.60
CA ASP A 154 9.15 -25.14 -12.44
C ASP A 154 10.47 -25.81 -12.81
N ARG A 155 11.13 -26.52 -11.87
CA ARG A 155 12.32 -27.35 -12.15
C ARG A 155 12.05 -28.47 -13.15
N LYS A 156 10.91 -29.16 -13.05
CA LYS A 156 10.52 -30.19 -14.02
C LYS A 156 10.36 -29.61 -15.42
N ARG A 157 9.87 -28.37 -15.53
CA ARG A 157 9.69 -27.68 -16.81
C ARG A 157 11.01 -27.10 -17.33
N ASN A 158 11.92 -26.71 -16.44
CA ASN A 158 13.17 -26.07 -16.80
C ASN A 158 14.35 -26.66 -15.98
N PRO A 159 14.99 -27.73 -16.49
CA PRO A 159 16.06 -28.44 -15.79
C PRO A 159 17.26 -27.55 -15.41
N SER A 160 17.48 -26.46 -16.13
CA SER A 160 18.54 -25.48 -15.81
C SER A 160 18.41 -24.84 -14.42
N ARG A 161 17.22 -24.88 -13.81
CA ARG A 161 16.96 -24.35 -12.46
C ARG A 161 17.25 -25.33 -11.33
N GLU A 162 17.69 -26.55 -11.64
CA GLU A 162 18.05 -27.54 -10.63
C GLU A 162 19.25 -27.11 -9.77
N ALA A 163 20.14 -26.28 -10.31
CA ALA A 163 21.31 -25.73 -9.62
C ALA A 163 20.98 -24.76 -8.48
N ILE A 164 19.78 -24.17 -8.45
CA ILE A 164 19.37 -23.23 -7.39
C ILE A 164 18.86 -24.04 -6.20
N PRO A 165 19.37 -23.89 -4.97
CA PRO A 165 18.86 -24.61 -3.80
C PRO A 165 17.35 -24.46 -3.61
N LEU A 166 16.65 -25.55 -3.24
CA LEU A 166 15.17 -25.52 -3.16
C LEU A 166 14.70 -24.52 -2.10
N GLU A 167 15.42 -24.44 -0.99
CA GLU A 167 15.20 -23.49 0.09
C GLU A 167 15.21 -22.04 -0.40
N ALA A 168 16.11 -21.71 -1.34
CA ALA A 168 16.22 -20.39 -1.95
C ALA A 168 15.09 -20.09 -2.96
N SER A 169 14.26 -21.08 -3.27
CA SER A 169 13.09 -20.99 -4.16
C SER A 169 11.78 -21.31 -3.42
N THR A 170 11.75 -21.18 -2.09
CA THR A 170 10.57 -21.47 -1.26
C THR A 170 10.22 -20.32 -0.31
N GLY A 171 8.99 -20.36 0.20
CA GLY A 171 8.46 -19.36 1.12
C GLY A 171 8.39 -17.98 0.50
N ILE A 172 8.82 -16.96 1.25
CA ILE A 172 8.86 -15.59 0.73
C ILE A 172 9.94 -15.37 -0.33
N ASP A 173 11.02 -16.15 -0.31
CA ASP A 173 12.14 -15.99 -1.25
C ASP A 173 11.70 -16.32 -2.69
N PHE A 174 10.68 -17.18 -2.86
CA PHE A 174 10.04 -17.48 -4.14
C PHE A 174 9.54 -16.22 -4.87
N PHE A 175 9.10 -15.20 -4.13
CA PHE A 175 8.53 -13.95 -4.68
C PHE A 175 9.55 -12.80 -4.75
N SER A 176 10.80 -13.02 -4.36
CA SER A 176 11.82 -11.96 -4.24
C SER A 176 12.14 -11.23 -5.56
N HIS A 177 11.79 -11.83 -6.69
CA HIS A 177 11.96 -11.23 -8.03
C HIS A 177 10.75 -10.39 -8.49
N ASN A 178 9.71 -10.27 -7.67
CA ASN A 178 8.48 -9.57 -7.97
C ASN A 178 8.37 -8.26 -7.19
N ILE A 179 7.84 -7.20 -7.81
CA ILE A 179 7.62 -5.89 -7.16
C ILE A 179 6.41 -5.90 -6.21
N CYS A 180 5.46 -6.80 -6.45
CA CYS A 180 4.22 -6.98 -5.68
C CYS A 180 4.20 -8.35 -5.00
N GLU A 181 5.28 -8.68 -4.28
CA GLU A 181 5.42 -9.92 -3.53
C GLU A 181 4.22 -10.20 -2.60
N ASP A 182 3.73 -9.16 -1.92
CA ASP A 182 2.56 -9.18 -1.04
C ASP A 182 1.27 -9.62 -1.74
N HIS A 183 1.00 -9.04 -2.91
CA HIS A 183 -0.16 -9.37 -3.71
C HIS A 183 -0.08 -10.81 -4.23
N LEU A 184 1.11 -11.23 -4.70
CA LEU A 184 1.32 -12.58 -5.23
C LEU A 184 1.25 -13.67 -4.15
N ILE A 185 1.75 -13.39 -2.94
CA ILE A 185 1.57 -14.26 -1.77
C ILE A 185 0.07 -14.41 -1.49
N GLY A 186 -0.66 -13.29 -1.45
CA GLY A 186 -2.10 -13.27 -1.26
C GLY A 186 -2.86 -14.05 -2.32
N ASP A 187 -2.50 -13.87 -3.59
CA ASP A 187 -3.11 -14.54 -4.73
C ASP A 187 -2.84 -16.05 -4.73
N LEU A 188 -1.61 -16.46 -4.43
CA LEU A 188 -1.24 -17.87 -4.30
C LEU A 188 -2.05 -18.53 -3.17
N LEU A 189 -2.12 -17.92 -1.99
CA LEU A 189 -2.88 -18.45 -0.86
C LEU A 189 -4.39 -18.47 -1.13
N TRP A 190 -4.90 -17.49 -1.86
CA TRP A 190 -6.30 -17.39 -2.21
C TRP A 190 -6.75 -18.49 -3.18
N LYS A 191 -6.00 -18.68 -4.27
CA LYS A 191 -6.37 -19.60 -5.36
C LYS A 191 -6.06 -21.06 -5.04
N SER A 192 -5.07 -21.31 -4.17
CA SER A 192 -4.57 -22.68 -3.98
C SER A 192 -5.34 -23.45 -2.92
N PRO A 193 -5.65 -24.74 -3.17
CA PRO A 193 -6.07 -25.65 -2.11
C PRO A 193 -4.88 -25.94 -1.19
N LEU A 194 -5.17 -26.06 0.11
CA LEU A 194 -4.18 -26.42 1.11
C LEU A 194 -4.35 -27.89 1.52
N PRO A 195 -3.28 -28.58 1.90
CA PRO A 195 -3.36 -29.95 2.36
C PRO A 195 -4.09 -30.00 3.71
N VAL A 196 -4.97 -30.98 3.88
CA VAL A 196 -5.57 -31.27 5.19
C VAL A 196 -4.53 -32.04 5.99
N THR A 197 -3.99 -31.41 7.03
CA THR A 197 -3.07 -32.06 7.97
C THR A 197 -3.71 -32.07 9.36
N PRO A 198 -3.40 -33.05 10.24
CA PRO A 198 -3.93 -33.08 11.60
C PRO A 198 -3.69 -31.75 12.37
N ASP A 199 -2.59 -31.08 12.06
CA ASP A 199 -2.14 -29.85 12.73
C ASP A 199 -2.82 -28.57 12.19
N LEU A 200 -3.59 -28.66 11.10
CA LEU A 200 -4.15 -27.51 10.40
C LEU A 200 -5.66 -27.69 10.14
N PRO A 201 -6.47 -26.63 10.33
CA PRO A 201 -7.91 -26.70 10.05
C PRO A 201 -8.19 -27.09 8.59
N GLY A 202 -8.99 -28.15 8.39
CA GLY A 202 -9.32 -28.65 7.05
C GLY A 202 -10.22 -27.73 6.21
N ASN A 203 -11.03 -26.89 6.86
CA ASN A 203 -11.89 -25.92 6.19
C ASN A 203 -11.50 -24.48 6.59
N MET A 204 -10.93 -23.73 5.64
CA MET A 204 -10.51 -22.34 5.85
C MET A 204 -11.07 -21.43 4.77
N ARG A 205 -11.46 -20.22 5.17
CA ARG A 205 -11.78 -19.12 4.24
C ARG A 205 -10.49 -18.57 3.64
N ASN A 206 -10.55 -18.05 2.41
CA ASN A 206 -9.35 -17.70 1.66
C ASN A 206 -8.59 -16.50 2.24
N HIS A 207 -9.22 -15.32 2.42
CA HIS A 207 -8.64 -14.22 3.19
C HIS A 207 -9.69 -13.56 4.08
N GLY A 208 -9.24 -12.89 5.15
CA GLY A 208 -10.10 -12.12 6.05
C GLY A 208 -9.56 -10.73 6.33
N LEU A 209 -10.40 -9.72 6.17
CA LEU A 209 -10.13 -8.38 6.70
C LEU A 209 -10.44 -8.35 8.20
N VAL A 210 -9.49 -7.84 9.00
CA VAL A 210 -9.70 -7.61 10.44
C VAL A 210 -10.44 -6.27 10.60
N PHE A 211 -11.76 -6.32 10.73
CA PHE A 211 -12.60 -5.13 10.85
C PHE A 211 -12.33 -4.39 12.18
N GLY A 212 -12.33 -3.06 12.12
CA GLY A 212 -12.08 -2.18 13.27
C GLY A 212 -10.60 -1.84 13.46
N ASP A 213 -9.69 -2.75 13.16
CA ASP A 213 -8.25 -2.49 13.27
C ASP A 213 -7.67 -1.91 11.97
N LEU A 214 -6.86 -0.87 12.11
CA LEU A 214 -6.28 -0.13 10.99
C LEU A 214 -4.75 -0.21 11.01
N ALA A 215 -4.16 -0.20 9.82
CA ALA A 215 -2.74 0.00 9.60
C ALA A 215 -2.49 1.47 9.20
N PHE A 216 -1.90 2.25 10.10
CA PHE A 216 -1.68 3.69 9.90
C PHE A 216 -0.31 3.94 9.25
N GLN A 217 -0.30 4.53 8.06
CA GLN A 217 0.91 5.00 7.43
C GLN A 217 1.03 6.53 7.58
N PRO A 218 1.91 7.05 8.43
CA PRO A 218 2.27 8.45 8.38
C PRO A 218 3.02 8.77 7.07
N ILE A 219 2.62 9.83 6.39
CA ILE A 219 3.33 10.38 5.22
C ILE A 219 3.61 11.85 5.50
N SER A 220 4.80 12.32 5.15
CA SER A 220 5.16 13.74 5.27
C SER A 220 5.87 14.20 4.02
N LEU A 221 5.76 15.50 3.73
CA LEU A 221 6.51 16.19 2.68
C LEU A 221 6.36 15.55 1.28
N MET A 222 5.18 15.03 0.96
CA MET A 222 4.94 14.42 -0.35
C MET A 222 4.38 15.46 -1.34
N SER A 223 5.09 15.67 -2.45
CA SER A 223 4.63 16.52 -3.54
C SER A 223 3.53 15.87 -4.38
N VAL A 224 2.76 16.69 -5.10
CA VAL A 224 1.73 16.22 -6.03
C VAL A 224 2.35 15.37 -7.15
N THR A 225 3.54 15.73 -7.61
CA THR A 225 4.27 14.93 -8.61
C THR A 225 4.64 13.56 -8.07
N ASN A 226 5.14 13.47 -6.83
CA ASN A 226 5.43 12.19 -6.17
C ASN A 226 4.15 11.35 -5.99
N TYR A 227 3.02 11.99 -5.69
CA TYR A 227 1.71 11.31 -5.61
C TYR A 227 1.33 10.71 -6.98
N VAL A 228 1.38 11.52 -8.04
CA VAL A 228 1.11 11.06 -9.42
C VAL A 228 2.05 9.92 -9.80
N SER A 229 3.36 10.08 -9.62
CA SER A 229 4.35 9.04 -9.94
C SER A 229 4.10 7.73 -9.17
N ARG A 230 3.72 7.82 -7.89
CA ARG A 230 3.37 6.66 -7.07
C ARG A 230 2.13 5.95 -7.61
N ARG A 231 1.05 6.69 -7.92
CA ARG A 231 -0.18 6.11 -8.48
C ARG A 231 0.06 5.47 -9.85
N VAL A 232 0.79 6.15 -10.73
CA VAL A 232 1.17 5.64 -12.07
C VAL A 232 1.95 4.34 -11.96
N ARG A 233 2.96 4.29 -11.07
CA ARG A 233 3.74 3.07 -10.82
C ARG A 233 2.84 1.89 -10.44
N TRP A 234 1.98 2.06 -9.45
CA TRP A 234 1.14 0.94 -8.97
C TRP A 234 0.07 0.54 -9.99
N LEU A 235 -0.44 1.48 -10.79
CA LEU A 235 -1.32 1.16 -11.93
C LEU A 235 -0.58 0.36 -13.02
N ARG A 236 0.68 0.72 -13.32
CA ARG A 236 1.51 -0.02 -14.28
C ARG A 236 1.81 -1.44 -13.82
N VAL A 237 1.92 -1.67 -12.52
CA VAL A 237 2.04 -3.04 -12.00
C VAL A 237 0.69 -3.76 -12.09
N ARG A 238 -0.39 -3.12 -11.62
CA ARG A 238 -1.73 -3.71 -11.54
C ARG A 238 -2.33 -4.06 -12.91
N LYS A 239 -1.97 -3.34 -13.98
CA LYS A 239 -2.42 -3.71 -15.33
C LYS A 239 -1.91 -5.09 -15.79
N PHE A 240 -0.86 -5.61 -15.16
CA PHE A 240 -0.36 -6.97 -15.38
C PHE A 240 -0.84 -7.96 -14.31
N THR A 241 -0.87 -7.57 -13.04
CA THR A 241 -1.23 -8.50 -11.96
C THR A 241 -2.75 -8.67 -11.79
N VAL A 242 -3.53 -7.61 -11.98
CA VAL A 242 -5.00 -7.59 -11.88
C VAL A 242 -5.62 -6.80 -13.06
N PRO A 243 -5.51 -7.30 -14.31
CA PRO A 243 -5.82 -6.51 -15.51
C PRO A 243 -7.27 -6.03 -15.56
N VAL A 244 -8.24 -6.92 -15.25
CA VAL A 244 -9.67 -6.60 -15.31
C VAL A 244 -10.04 -5.50 -14.31
N ALA A 245 -9.61 -5.64 -13.06
CA ALA A 245 -9.86 -4.63 -12.03
C ALA A 245 -9.21 -3.27 -12.39
N THR A 246 -8.02 -3.31 -12.99
CA THR A 246 -7.31 -2.10 -13.42
C THR A 246 -8.01 -1.43 -14.60
N LEU A 247 -8.58 -2.20 -15.53
CA LEU A 247 -9.29 -1.66 -16.69
C LEU A 247 -10.56 -0.89 -16.29
N VAL A 248 -11.27 -1.37 -15.26
CA VAL A 248 -12.53 -0.76 -14.80
C VAL A 248 -12.33 0.33 -13.73
N GLU A 249 -11.12 0.45 -13.15
CA GLU A 249 -10.77 1.48 -12.14
C GLU A 249 -11.23 2.91 -12.47
N PRO A 250 -11.09 3.45 -13.69
CA PRO A 250 -11.52 4.82 -13.97
C PRO A 250 -13.05 4.98 -13.90
N GLY A 251 -13.81 3.92 -14.18
CA GLY A 251 -15.27 3.91 -14.11
C GLY A 251 -15.82 3.82 -12.68
N THR A 252 -14.96 3.59 -11.68
CA THR A 252 -15.36 3.49 -10.27
C THR A 252 -15.03 4.75 -9.45
N GLU A 253 -14.41 5.76 -10.07
CA GLU A 253 -14.14 7.08 -9.48
C GLU A 253 -15.26 8.08 -9.85
N SER A 254 -15.51 9.05 -8.97
CA SER A 254 -16.77 9.80 -8.98
C SER A 254 -16.97 10.62 -10.26
N PHE A 255 -15.95 11.28 -10.80
CA PHE A 255 -16.12 12.20 -11.94
C PHE A 255 -16.57 11.49 -13.22
N LEU A 256 -15.85 10.44 -13.63
CA LEU A 256 -16.21 9.68 -14.83
C LEU A 256 -17.48 8.87 -14.60
N CYS A 257 -17.64 8.24 -13.43
CA CYS A 257 -18.85 7.48 -13.08
C CYS A 257 -20.11 8.37 -13.12
N SER A 258 -20.06 9.54 -12.49
CA SER A 258 -21.16 10.51 -12.50
C SER A 258 -21.43 11.08 -13.89
N THR A 259 -20.40 11.24 -14.73
CA THR A 259 -20.56 11.66 -16.14
C THR A 259 -21.31 10.60 -16.93
N MET A 260 -20.91 9.33 -16.84
CA MET A 260 -21.59 8.21 -17.49
C MET A 260 -23.04 8.06 -17.00
N GLY A 261 -23.26 8.18 -15.68
CA GLY A 261 -24.59 8.11 -15.07
C GLY A 261 -25.52 9.25 -15.50
N ALA A 262 -25.05 10.49 -15.45
CA ALA A 262 -25.82 11.65 -15.90
C ALA A 262 -26.14 11.59 -17.40
N TYR A 263 -25.19 11.11 -18.21
CA TYR A 263 -25.40 10.90 -19.64
C TYR A 263 -26.48 9.82 -19.87
N GLY A 264 -26.37 8.68 -19.19
CA GLY A 264 -27.38 7.61 -19.29
C GLY A 264 -28.77 8.09 -18.91
N LEU A 265 -28.90 8.81 -17.78
CA LEU A 265 -30.19 9.33 -17.32
C LEU A 265 -30.85 10.26 -18.34
N THR A 266 -30.07 11.15 -18.96
CA THR A 266 -30.59 12.19 -19.87
C THR A 266 -30.79 11.72 -21.32
N THR A 267 -30.26 10.54 -21.69
CA THR A 267 -30.29 10.05 -23.08
C THR A 267 -31.10 8.78 -23.29
N LEU A 268 -31.17 7.88 -22.32
CA LEU A 268 -31.92 6.63 -22.44
C LEU A 268 -33.42 6.89 -22.52
N GLU A 269 -34.12 6.20 -23.42
CA GLU A 269 -35.57 6.39 -23.63
C GLU A 269 -36.39 6.14 -22.36
N ALA A 270 -35.95 5.20 -21.53
CA ALA A 270 -36.59 4.85 -20.27
C ALA A 270 -36.50 5.95 -19.20
N THR A 271 -35.49 6.81 -19.25
CA THR A 271 -35.22 7.79 -18.18
C THR A 271 -35.34 9.24 -18.63
N ARG A 272 -35.10 9.53 -19.91
CA ARG A 272 -35.05 10.90 -20.45
C ARG A 272 -36.33 11.71 -20.21
N ASN A 273 -37.48 11.04 -20.16
CA ASN A 273 -38.79 11.71 -19.98
C ASN A 273 -38.92 12.39 -18.62
N TRP A 274 -38.35 11.81 -17.55
CA TRP A 274 -38.39 12.39 -16.20
C TRP A 274 -37.05 13.02 -15.79
N ALA A 275 -35.93 12.51 -16.32
CA ALA A 275 -34.61 13.05 -16.03
C ALA A 275 -34.33 14.36 -16.78
N GLY A 276 -35.02 14.60 -17.90
CA GLY A 276 -34.79 15.74 -18.79
C GLY A 276 -33.72 15.45 -19.85
N THR A 277 -33.83 16.13 -20.99
CA THR A 277 -32.98 15.93 -22.19
C THR A 277 -31.98 17.05 -22.42
N THR A 278 -31.94 18.06 -21.54
CA THR A 278 -31.10 19.25 -21.71
C THR A 278 -29.75 19.11 -21.03
N TRP A 279 -28.77 19.89 -21.47
CA TRP A 279 -27.47 20.00 -20.78
C TRP A 279 -27.61 20.46 -19.31
N ASN A 280 -28.61 21.28 -19.01
CA ASN A 280 -28.89 21.70 -17.63
C ASN A 280 -29.32 20.52 -16.76
N ALA A 281 -30.20 19.65 -17.29
CA ALA A 281 -30.58 18.42 -16.62
C ALA A 281 -29.38 17.49 -16.42
N PHE A 282 -28.52 17.35 -17.43
CA PHE A 282 -27.29 16.58 -17.33
C PHE A 282 -26.40 17.07 -16.19
N TRP A 283 -26.09 18.38 -16.15
CA TRP A 283 -25.24 18.94 -15.10
C TRP A 283 -25.89 18.91 -13.71
N ALA A 284 -27.23 18.98 -13.63
CA ALA A 284 -27.95 18.81 -12.37
C ALA A 284 -27.81 17.38 -11.81
N TRP A 285 -28.01 16.36 -12.65
CA TRP A 285 -27.81 14.95 -12.25
C TRP A 285 -26.36 14.65 -11.91
N TRP A 286 -25.43 15.19 -12.69
CA TRP A 286 -24.00 15.07 -12.42
C TRP A 286 -23.65 15.69 -11.06
N ALA A 287 -24.08 16.94 -10.81
CA ALA A 287 -23.83 17.63 -9.55
C ALA A 287 -24.45 16.90 -8.36
N LEU A 288 -25.69 16.41 -8.49
CA LEU A 288 -26.34 15.60 -7.46
C LEU A 288 -25.53 14.34 -7.14
N SER A 289 -25.07 13.63 -8.18
CA SER A 289 -24.24 12.43 -8.01
C SER A 289 -22.92 12.77 -7.31
N ILE A 290 -22.23 13.85 -7.71
CA ILE A 290 -20.99 14.31 -7.09
C ILE A 290 -21.19 14.70 -5.62
N LEU A 291 -22.29 15.38 -5.28
CA LEU A 291 -22.63 15.70 -3.90
C LEU A 291 -22.85 14.43 -3.06
N CYS A 292 -23.51 13.40 -3.61
CA CYS A 292 -23.65 12.10 -2.95
C CYS A 292 -22.30 11.42 -2.74
N TRP A 293 -21.43 11.38 -3.76
CA TRP A 293 -20.07 10.83 -3.62
C TRP A 293 -19.27 11.54 -2.54
N MET A 294 -19.30 12.87 -2.54
CA MET A 294 -18.60 13.69 -1.55
C MET A 294 -19.14 13.47 -0.14
N ALA A 295 -20.45 13.36 0.05
CA ALA A 295 -21.06 13.08 1.36
C ALA A 295 -20.63 11.70 1.91
N VAL A 296 -20.61 10.68 1.06
CA VAL A 296 -20.14 9.34 1.42
C VAL A 296 -18.66 9.36 1.77
N ASP A 297 -17.82 9.95 0.91
CA ASP A 297 -16.37 9.99 1.12
C ASP A 297 -15.99 10.80 2.36
N TRP A 298 -16.69 11.90 2.61
CA TRP A 298 -16.50 12.69 3.83
C TRP A 298 -16.84 11.87 5.07
N THR A 299 -17.95 11.14 5.04
CA THR A 299 -18.37 10.29 6.17
C THR A 299 -17.35 9.17 6.42
N VAL A 300 -16.91 8.47 5.37
CA VAL A 300 -15.87 7.43 5.48
C VAL A 300 -14.57 8.02 6.03
N PHE A 301 -14.15 9.18 5.54
CA PHE A 301 -12.97 9.87 6.02
C PHE A 301 -13.06 10.19 7.51
N LEU A 302 -14.18 10.75 7.97
CA LEU A 302 -14.41 11.08 9.38
C LEU A 302 -14.35 9.83 10.27
N LEU A 303 -14.96 8.72 9.84
CA LEU A 303 -14.97 7.47 10.60
C LEU A 303 -13.56 6.89 10.74
N LEU A 304 -12.83 6.77 9.63
CA LEU A 304 -11.47 6.22 9.60
C LEU A 304 -10.46 7.09 10.36
N HIS A 305 -10.59 8.41 10.30
CA HIS A 305 -9.67 9.35 10.97
C HIS A 305 -10.07 9.71 12.40
N SER A 306 -11.20 9.19 12.90
CA SER A 306 -11.68 9.45 14.27
C SER A 306 -10.73 8.92 15.35
N GLY A 307 -9.95 7.87 15.02
CA GLY A 307 -9.07 7.18 15.96
C GLY A 307 -9.82 6.41 17.06
N ARG A 308 -11.14 6.23 16.95
CA ARG A 308 -11.96 5.54 17.96
C ARG A 308 -11.59 4.07 18.17
N THR A 309 -10.96 3.45 17.19
CA THR A 309 -10.52 2.05 17.25
C THR A 309 -9.12 1.90 17.85
N VAL A 310 -8.46 3.00 18.19
CA VAL A 310 -7.13 2.99 18.79
C VAL A 310 -7.22 2.92 20.31
N GLU A 311 -6.71 1.84 20.88
CA GLU A 311 -6.63 1.66 22.34
C GLU A 311 -5.66 2.65 22.98
N THR A 312 -6.13 3.39 23.99
CA THR A 312 -5.37 4.38 24.75
C THR A 312 -5.50 4.09 26.24
N ASN A 313 -4.71 3.16 26.78
CA ASN A 313 -4.74 2.86 28.21
C ASN A 313 -3.93 3.90 29.00
N VAL A 314 -4.40 4.21 30.22
CA VAL A 314 -3.71 5.08 31.18
C VAL A 314 -2.49 4.33 31.70
N GLY A 315 -1.28 4.69 31.23
CA GLY A 315 -0.03 4.26 31.86
C GLY A 315 1.07 3.73 30.94
N ASP A 316 0.86 3.49 29.64
CA ASP A 316 1.93 2.94 28.79
C ASP A 316 2.06 3.57 27.38
N ARG A 317 3.33 3.76 27.00
CA ARG A 317 3.96 4.25 25.76
C ARG A 317 3.08 4.85 24.63
N ILE A 318 3.13 6.18 24.58
CA ILE A 318 3.07 7.11 23.42
C ILE A 318 2.38 6.55 22.17
N VAL A 319 1.04 6.57 22.13
CA VAL A 319 0.32 6.56 20.85
C VAL A 319 0.79 7.79 20.04
N PRO A 320 1.28 7.61 18.80
CA PRO A 320 1.75 8.74 17.99
C PRO A 320 0.63 9.74 17.73
N ALA A 321 0.95 11.04 17.71
CA ALA A 321 -0.05 12.11 17.55
C ALA A 321 -0.95 11.93 16.31
N PHE A 322 -0.40 11.35 15.23
CA PHE A 322 -1.14 11.08 14.00
C PHE A 322 -2.21 9.99 14.14
N ALA A 323 -2.04 9.05 15.09
CA ALA A 323 -2.95 7.94 15.33
C ALA A 323 -3.83 8.15 16.58
N ARG A 324 -3.61 9.22 17.35
CA ARG A 324 -4.40 9.49 18.55
C ARG A 324 -5.89 9.70 18.20
N PRO A 325 -6.80 9.20 19.05
CA PRO A 325 -8.21 9.58 19.00
C PRO A 325 -8.39 11.09 19.03
N LEU A 326 -9.40 11.58 18.33
CA LEU A 326 -9.76 13.00 18.37
C LEU A 326 -10.21 13.40 19.78
N SER A 327 -9.82 14.60 20.21
CA SER A 327 -10.25 15.17 21.49
C SER A 327 -11.77 15.34 21.54
N PRO A 328 -12.38 15.26 22.74
CA PRO A 328 -13.81 15.53 22.90
C PRO A 328 -14.21 16.87 22.25
N GLY A 329 -15.27 16.86 21.43
CA GLY A 329 -15.74 18.03 20.69
C GLY A 329 -15.11 18.24 19.30
N VAL A 330 -13.98 17.61 19.00
CA VAL A 330 -13.37 17.67 17.66
C VAL A 330 -13.97 16.59 16.77
N LYS A 331 -14.72 17.00 15.75
CA LYS A 331 -15.41 16.07 14.84
C LYS A 331 -14.52 15.54 13.70
N ALA A 332 -13.46 16.26 13.34
CA ALA A 332 -12.65 15.95 12.16
C ALA A 332 -11.18 16.29 12.36
N ARG A 333 -10.28 15.42 11.85
CA ARG A 333 -8.83 15.68 11.80
C ARG A 333 -8.48 16.82 10.83
N ARG A 334 -9.30 17.02 9.80
CA ARG A 334 -9.14 18.07 8.77
C ARG A 334 -10.38 18.95 8.71
N LYS A 335 -10.19 20.22 8.41
CA LYS A 335 -11.30 21.12 8.05
C LYS A 335 -11.91 20.65 6.73
N PHE A 336 -13.22 20.77 6.61
CA PHE A 336 -13.95 20.32 5.41
C PHE A 336 -13.39 20.94 4.12
N MET A 337 -13.13 22.25 4.09
CA MET A 337 -12.62 22.91 2.87
C MET A 337 -11.23 22.43 2.44
N THR A 338 -10.36 22.13 3.40
CA THR A 338 -9.03 21.56 3.13
C THR A 338 -9.15 20.15 2.57
N TRP A 339 -10.04 19.33 3.16
CA TRP A 339 -10.34 18.00 2.66
C TRP A 339 -10.98 18.04 1.27
N MET A 340 -11.95 18.93 1.05
CA MET A 340 -12.69 19.07 -0.21
C MET A 340 -11.75 19.48 -1.36
N ALA A 341 -10.81 20.40 -1.13
CA ALA A 341 -9.81 20.76 -2.13
C ALA A 341 -8.93 19.55 -2.53
N ALA A 342 -8.48 18.76 -1.55
CA ALA A 342 -7.73 17.53 -1.82
C ALA A 342 -8.58 16.45 -2.49
N TRP A 343 -9.86 16.33 -2.11
CA TRP A 343 -10.82 15.41 -2.71
C TRP A 343 -11.05 15.74 -4.18
N LEU A 344 -11.33 17.00 -4.52
CA LEU A 344 -11.48 17.48 -5.89
C LEU A 344 -10.20 17.26 -6.71
N GLY A 345 -9.03 17.57 -6.14
CA GLY A 345 -7.75 17.34 -6.79
C GLY A 345 -7.52 15.85 -7.09
N ARG A 346 -7.86 14.96 -6.15
CA ARG A 346 -7.75 13.52 -6.32
C ARG A 346 -8.68 13.00 -7.42
N GLU A 347 -9.95 13.41 -7.41
CA GLU A 347 -10.94 13.01 -8.43
C GLU A 347 -10.56 13.52 -9.83
N ALA A 348 -10.09 14.77 -9.93
CA ALA A 348 -9.62 15.35 -11.19
C ALA A 348 -8.37 14.63 -11.75
N LEU A 349 -7.47 14.17 -10.87
CA LEU A 349 -6.26 13.45 -11.27
C LEU A 349 -6.51 11.97 -11.60
N ALA A 350 -7.61 11.37 -11.14
CA ALA A 350 -7.82 9.92 -11.24
C ALA A 350 -7.77 9.41 -12.68
N LEU A 351 -8.57 9.99 -13.59
CA LEU A 351 -8.61 9.57 -15.00
C LEU A 351 -7.30 9.90 -15.75
N PRO A 352 -6.72 11.12 -15.67
CA PRO A 352 -5.44 11.42 -16.31
C PRO A 352 -4.29 10.49 -15.86
N VAL A 353 -4.20 10.22 -14.56
CA VAL A 353 -3.20 9.31 -13.98
C VAL A 353 -3.39 7.88 -14.50
N TRP A 354 -4.64 7.42 -14.56
CA TRP A 354 -4.97 6.12 -15.12
C TRP A 354 -4.57 6.02 -16.60
N THR A 355 -4.99 6.99 -17.42
CA THR A 355 -4.65 7.04 -18.85
C THR A 355 -3.13 7.02 -19.06
N TRP A 356 -2.39 7.85 -18.34
CA TRP A 356 -0.94 7.87 -18.43
C TRP A 356 -0.28 6.54 -18.00
N ALA A 357 -0.85 5.84 -17.01
CA ALA A 357 -0.32 4.56 -16.56
C ALA A 357 -0.57 3.42 -17.56
N ILE A 358 -1.74 3.41 -18.20
CA ILE A 358 -2.12 2.37 -19.16
C ILE A 358 -1.35 2.55 -20.48
N TRP A 359 -1.43 3.73 -21.08
CA TRP A 359 -0.87 4.01 -22.41
C TRP A 359 0.57 4.55 -22.40
N GLY A 360 1.04 5.15 -21.30
CA GLY A 360 2.38 5.75 -21.21
C GLY A 360 3.53 4.77 -20.93
N GLY A 361 3.39 3.49 -21.30
CA GLY A 361 4.44 2.47 -21.19
C GLY A 361 4.40 1.58 -19.93
N THR A 362 5.43 0.75 -19.74
CA THR A 362 5.53 -0.28 -18.68
C THR A 362 6.69 -0.06 -17.71
N THR A 363 7.49 0.98 -17.93
CA THR A 363 8.63 1.31 -17.08
C THR A 363 8.18 1.84 -15.73
N VAL A 364 8.81 1.37 -14.67
CA VAL A 364 8.57 1.73 -13.28
C VAL A 364 9.89 2.16 -12.65
N ALA A 365 9.92 3.37 -12.09
CA ALA A 365 11.00 3.77 -11.19
C ALA A 365 10.73 3.22 -9.79
N TRP A 366 11.68 2.47 -9.24
CA TRP A 366 11.57 1.89 -7.90
C TRP A 366 12.91 1.98 -7.18
N ARG A 367 12.94 2.59 -5.99
CA ARG A 367 14.18 2.96 -5.30
C ARG A 367 15.12 3.72 -6.26
N ASP A 368 16.38 3.31 -6.36
CA ASP A 368 17.41 3.92 -7.21
C ASP A 368 17.47 3.34 -8.65
N GLY A 369 16.56 2.41 -8.99
CA GLY A 369 16.56 1.68 -10.26
C GLY A 369 15.37 2.01 -11.17
N LYS A 370 15.57 1.83 -12.48
CA LYS A 370 14.51 1.80 -13.48
C LYS A 370 14.27 0.34 -13.87
N TYR A 371 13.02 -0.07 -13.82
CA TYR A 371 12.63 -1.44 -14.13
C TYR A 371 11.51 -1.45 -15.16
N TRP A 372 11.37 -2.53 -15.92
CA TRP A 372 10.13 -2.80 -16.64
C TRP A 372 9.47 -4.04 -16.05
N VAL A 373 8.14 -4.01 -16.01
CA VAL A 373 7.32 -5.13 -15.53
C VAL A 373 6.80 -5.87 -16.76
N GLY A 374 7.12 -7.16 -16.85
CA GLY A 374 6.68 -8.02 -17.93
C GLY A 374 5.34 -8.70 -17.66
N LEU A 375 4.83 -9.38 -18.68
CA LEU A 375 3.65 -10.27 -18.56
C LEU A 375 3.90 -11.44 -17.59
N ASP A 376 5.16 -11.75 -17.31
CA ASP A 376 5.60 -12.72 -16.31
C ASP A 376 5.47 -12.20 -14.86
N MET A 377 4.97 -10.97 -14.68
CA MET A 377 4.86 -10.27 -13.39
C MET A 377 6.20 -10.09 -12.67
N LYS A 378 7.33 -10.30 -13.36
CA LYS A 378 8.67 -10.12 -12.82
C LYS A 378 9.22 -8.77 -13.21
N VAL A 379 10.17 -8.34 -12.41
CA VAL A 379 10.86 -7.06 -12.56
C VAL A 379 12.17 -7.30 -13.30
N HIS A 380 12.36 -6.59 -14.39
CA HIS A 380 13.58 -6.63 -15.19
C HIS A 380 14.25 -5.27 -15.13
N GLU A 381 15.48 -5.22 -14.61
CA GLU A 381 16.23 -3.97 -14.50
C GLU A 381 16.64 -3.44 -15.87
N ILE A 382 16.34 -2.16 -16.13
CA ILE A 382 16.80 -1.46 -17.31
C ILE A 382 18.19 -0.93 -16.99
N THR A 383 19.22 -1.68 -17.36
CA THR A 383 20.59 -1.16 -17.36
C THR A 383 20.69 -0.11 -18.46
N GLY A 384 20.81 1.16 -18.07
CA GLY A 384 21.24 2.20 -19.00
C GLY A 384 22.68 1.93 -19.47
N PRO A 385 23.13 2.54 -20.58
CA PRO A 385 24.55 2.53 -20.89
C PRO A 385 25.30 3.06 -19.66
N LYS A 386 26.24 2.26 -19.14
CA LYS A 386 27.17 2.71 -18.09
C LYS A 386 27.88 3.94 -18.64
N ASN A 387 27.48 5.14 -18.21
CA ASN A 387 28.40 6.26 -18.29
C ASN A 387 29.54 5.91 -17.34
N ASP A 388 30.67 5.50 -17.91
CA ASP A 388 31.98 5.47 -17.28
C ASP A 388 32.40 6.90 -16.89
N THR A 389 31.65 7.51 -15.98
CA THR A 389 32.19 8.57 -15.15
C THR A 389 33.13 7.88 -14.18
N LYS A 390 34.42 7.90 -14.55
CA LYS A 390 35.55 7.75 -13.63
C LYS A 390 35.19 8.44 -12.32
N ARG A 391 34.82 7.65 -11.32
CA ARG A 391 34.86 8.06 -9.92
C ARG A 391 36.35 8.20 -9.59
N THR A 392 36.89 9.40 -9.79
CA THR A 392 38.08 9.84 -9.07
C THR A 392 37.72 10.00 -7.61
N ASN A 393 37.57 8.88 -6.90
CA ASN A 393 37.64 8.89 -5.46
C ASN A 393 39.12 8.96 -5.11
N GLY A 394 39.55 10.16 -4.71
CA GLY A 394 40.77 10.34 -3.95
C GLY A 394 40.68 9.52 -2.68
N HIS A 395 41.36 8.38 -2.68
CA HIS A 395 41.92 7.82 -1.47
C HIS A 395 43.44 7.95 -1.59
N ALA A 396 43.98 8.70 -0.64
CA ALA A 396 45.40 8.73 -0.34
C ALA A 396 45.88 7.29 -0.21
N ILE A 397 46.73 6.88 -1.15
CA ILE A 397 47.52 5.66 -1.05
C ILE A 397 48.65 6.02 -0.10
N GLU A 398 48.57 5.52 1.12
CA GLU A 398 49.72 5.39 2.01
C GLU A 398 50.74 4.50 1.28
N ALA A 399 51.80 5.12 0.78
CA ALA A 399 52.88 4.44 0.10
C ALA A 399 53.65 3.59 1.13
N GLN A 400 53.41 2.27 1.13
CA GLN A 400 54.36 1.33 1.70
C GLN A 400 55.60 1.30 0.81
N VAL A 401 56.64 1.98 1.27
CA VAL A 401 58.00 1.88 0.73
C VAL A 401 58.57 0.50 1.11
N PRO A 402 59.05 -0.31 0.16
CA PRO A 402 59.76 -1.53 0.49
C PRO A 402 61.19 -1.16 0.92
N MET A 403 61.46 -1.16 2.22
CA MET A 403 62.83 -1.06 2.72
C MET A 403 63.50 -2.43 2.65
N THR A 404 64.55 -2.46 1.86
CA THR A 404 65.49 -3.57 1.70
C THR A 404 66.29 -3.80 2.98
N THR A 405 66.51 -5.08 3.26
CA THR A 405 67.38 -5.58 4.32
C THR A 405 68.81 -5.06 4.12
N LYS A 406 69.34 -4.29 5.08
CA LYS A 406 70.78 -4.27 5.43
C LYS A 406 71.03 -3.51 6.75
N GLU A 407 71.60 -4.26 7.69
CA GLU A 407 72.54 -3.87 8.76
C GLU A 407 72.02 -2.98 9.92
N ARG A 408 71.88 -3.48 11.16
CA ARG A 408 72.88 -3.87 12.20
C ARG A 408 73.25 -2.68 13.10
N VAL A 409 73.28 -2.93 14.42
CA VAL A 409 73.83 -2.09 15.51
C VAL A 409 72.90 -0.93 15.89
N GLN A 410 72.46 -0.72 17.13
CA GLN A 410 72.92 -1.07 18.47
C GLN A 410 71.71 -1.22 19.39
#